data_AF-A0A3D0NHH3-F1
#
_entry.id   AF-A0A3D0NHH3-F1
#
_cell.length_a   1.000
_cell.length_b   1.000
_cell.length_c   1.000
_cell.angle_alpha   90.00
_cell.angle_beta   90.00
_cell.angle_gamma   90.00
#
_symmetry.space_group_name_H-M   'P 1'
#
loop_
_entity.id
_entity.type
_entity.pdbx_description
1 polymer ?
#
loop_
_entity_poly.entity_id
_entity_poly.type
_entity_poly.pdbx_seq_one_letter_code
_entity_poly.pdbx_strand_id
1 'polypeptide(L)'
;LENKELQGAIVTTGIDNQDLKRILDTGDFALLPIEDAEAIELKSPFLKVMQIPQGLFGLSGNVPPEKINVLATTAFVITREDTPDELVQAVIKSVHEENLRVSFPGVLRREEVTEWVSSSMHPAALAYFYPADNIGMITQVIGSLNALKELILATIALCYLFWTYWRKLMAREAEARLEKQRVILDRFMEATYKVEEGQSGSYEVGLLRDSLFRITTIRLRALKQFTDHEIRSDLRFSIFITQCGDLINKIQMKIVSQLASVDMLETIERGQAVPTSSTVGESETSKETSTQKPKSKKKTSKKVGKKGSK
;
A
#
# COMPACT_ATOMS: atom_id res chain seq x y z
N LEU A 1 63.95 38.06 7.93
CA LEU A 1 64.73 38.73 9.00
C LEU A 1 66.18 38.95 8.54
N GLU A 2 66.41 39.32 7.28
CA GLU A 2 67.77 39.43 6.71
C GLU A 2 68.48 40.76 7.06
N ASN A 3 67.73 41.73 7.62
CA ASN A 3 68.31 42.96 8.13
C ASN A 3 68.88 42.71 9.54
N LYS A 4 70.20 42.89 9.70
CA LYS A 4 70.94 42.72 10.96
C LYS A 4 70.51 43.67 12.09
N GLU A 5 69.73 44.70 11.78
CA GLU A 5 69.17 45.61 12.79
C GLU A 5 67.94 45.03 13.51
N LEU A 6 67.27 44.03 12.93
CA LEU A 6 66.09 43.40 13.53
C LEU A 6 66.51 42.32 14.52
N GLN A 7 66.28 42.59 15.80
CA GLN A 7 66.63 41.70 16.91
C GLN A 7 65.56 40.63 17.19
N GLY A 8 64.37 40.75 16.60
CA GLY A 8 63.27 39.82 16.77
C GLY A 8 62.04 40.17 15.93
N ALA A 9 61.06 39.28 15.92
CA ALA A 9 59.76 39.49 15.29
C ALA A 9 58.66 38.84 16.11
N ILE A 10 57.49 39.47 16.12
CA ILE A 10 56.24 38.86 16.61
C ILE A 10 55.50 38.36 15.37
N VAL A 11 55.17 37.08 15.35
CA VAL A 11 54.53 36.44 14.20
C VAL A 11 53.29 35.69 14.66
N THR A 12 52.17 35.94 13.98
CA THR A 12 50.94 35.15 14.13
C THR A 12 50.77 34.32 12.87
N THR A 13 51.00 33.02 12.98
CA THR A 13 50.96 32.11 11.83
C THR A 13 50.57 30.69 12.26
N GLY A 14 50.11 29.90 11.29
CA GLY A 14 49.96 28.46 11.48
C GLY A 14 51.29 27.76 11.67
N ILE A 15 51.26 26.62 12.37
CA ILE A 15 52.42 25.77 12.69
C ILE A 15 53.15 25.28 11.43
N ASP A 16 52.46 25.14 10.30
CA ASP A 16 53.04 24.64 9.06
C ASP A 16 53.64 25.73 8.15
N ASN A 17 53.90 26.92 8.68
CA ASN A 17 54.46 28.01 7.90
C ASN A 17 55.89 27.70 7.45
N GLN A 18 56.10 27.65 6.14
CA GLN A 18 57.39 27.31 5.53
C GLN A 18 58.46 28.40 5.74
N ASP A 19 58.08 29.67 5.80
CA ASP A 19 59.02 30.77 6.06
C ASP A 19 59.51 30.70 7.51
N LEU A 20 58.63 30.42 8.47
CA LEU A 20 59.00 30.23 9.87
C LEU A 20 59.94 29.05 10.03
N LYS A 21 59.64 27.91 9.39
CA LYS A 21 60.53 26.73 9.37
C LYS A 21 61.89 27.11 8.81
N ARG A 22 61.95 27.74 7.63
CA ARG A 22 63.21 28.17 6.99
C ARG A 22 64.05 29.09 7.88
N ILE A 23 63.42 30.01 8.61
CA ILE A 23 64.15 30.92 9.51
C ILE A 23 64.66 30.17 10.74
N LEU A 24 63.84 29.33 11.37
CA LEU A 24 64.27 28.56 12.55
C LEU A 24 65.32 27.49 12.20
N ASP A 25 65.32 27.00 10.95
CA ASP A 25 66.32 26.07 10.43
C ASP A 25 67.72 26.69 10.31
N THR A 26 67.83 28.02 10.25
CA THR A 26 69.14 28.70 10.26
C THR A 26 69.89 28.51 11.57
N GLY A 27 69.17 28.27 12.68
CA GLY A 27 69.74 28.21 14.03
C GLY A 27 70.02 29.58 14.66
N ASP A 28 69.84 30.68 13.91
CA ASP A 28 70.11 32.05 14.38
C ASP A 28 68.96 32.63 15.23
N PHE A 29 67.80 31.99 15.21
CA PHE A 29 66.59 32.46 15.88
C PHE A 29 66.01 31.39 16.81
N ALA A 30 65.49 31.85 17.95
CA ALA A 30 64.79 31.01 18.93
C ALA A 30 63.35 31.49 19.11
N LEU A 31 62.47 30.55 19.44
CA LEU A 31 61.10 30.88 19.86
C LEU A 31 61.11 31.25 21.34
N LEU A 32 60.45 32.35 21.70
CA LEU A 32 60.33 32.82 23.07
C LEU A 32 58.92 32.50 23.61
N PRO A 33 58.81 32.02 24.87
CA PRO A 33 57.52 31.84 25.51
C PRO A 33 56.86 33.19 25.81
N ILE A 34 55.53 33.19 25.91
CA ILE A 34 54.76 34.30 26.43
C ILE A 34 54.43 33.99 27.90
N GLU A 35 55.13 34.63 28.83
CA GLU A 35 55.02 34.34 30.27
C GLU A 35 53.58 34.55 30.80
N ASP A 36 52.97 35.67 30.42
CA ASP A 36 51.62 36.05 30.87
C ASP A 36 50.50 35.53 29.96
N ALA A 37 50.73 34.46 29.18
CA ALA A 37 49.77 33.99 28.17
C ALA A 37 48.38 33.69 28.76
N GLU A 38 48.32 33.08 29.95
CA GLU A 38 47.06 32.78 30.64
C GLU A 38 46.30 34.05 31.03
N ALA A 39 47.01 35.08 31.51
CA ALA A 39 46.42 36.36 31.86
C ALA A 39 45.90 37.12 30.63
N ILE A 40 46.55 36.94 29.48
CA ILE A 40 46.12 37.53 28.20
C ILE A 40 44.88 36.81 27.66
N GLU A 41 44.83 35.46 27.72
CA GLU A 41 43.64 34.68 27.35
C GLU A 41 42.41 35.13 28.16
N LEU A 42 42.55 35.35 29.48
CA LEU A 42 41.44 35.83 30.32
C LEU A 42 40.89 37.20 29.90
N LYS A 43 41.71 38.03 29.26
CA LYS A 43 41.33 39.37 28.78
C LYS A 43 40.84 39.38 27.33
N SER A 44 41.16 38.35 26.55
CA SER A 44 40.87 38.30 25.12
C SER A 44 40.16 37.00 24.74
N PRO A 45 38.87 37.04 24.40
CA PRO A 45 38.11 35.82 24.06
C PRO A 45 38.57 35.16 22.75
N PHE A 46 39.40 35.86 21.95
CA PHE A 46 39.89 35.39 20.66
C PHE A 46 41.27 34.72 20.71
N LEU A 47 41.94 34.80 21.87
CA LEU A 47 43.28 34.25 22.08
C LEU A 47 43.19 33.10 23.07
N LYS A 48 43.87 32.00 22.75
CA LYS A 48 43.95 30.80 23.60
C LYS A 48 45.40 30.47 23.87
N VAL A 49 45.70 30.06 25.09
CA VAL A 49 47.01 29.49 25.40
C VAL A 49 47.17 28.18 24.64
N MET A 50 48.29 28.06 23.93
CA MET A 50 48.70 26.86 23.23
C MET A 50 50.12 26.51 23.65
N GLN A 51 50.40 25.20 23.81
CA GLN A 51 51.75 24.71 24.01
C GLN A 51 52.36 24.28 22.69
N ILE A 52 53.47 24.90 22.32
CA ILE A 52 54.32 24.39 21.24
C ILE A 52 55.18 23.27 21.83
N PRO A 53 55.04 22.02 21.37
CA PRO A 53 55.86 20.92 21.85
C PRO A 53 57.32 21.12 21.48
N GLN A 54 58.20 20.57 22.32
CA GLN A 54 59.63 20.48 22.04
C GLN A 54 59.87 19.86 20.66
N GLY A 55 60.75 20.48 19.88
CA GLY A 55 61.22 19.92 18.62
C GLY A 55 60.26 19.99 17.44
N LEU A 56 59.17 20.77 17.54
CA LEU A 56 58.21 20.92 16.45
C LEU A 56 58.81 21.53 15.17
N PHE A 57 59.86 22.35 15.33
CA PHE A 57 60.57 23.07 14.28
C PHE A 57 62.05 22.70 14.26
N GLY A 58 62.72 23.10 13.17
CA GLY A 58 64.12 22.77 12.92
C GLY A 58 64.26 21.46 12.12
N LEU A 59 65.16 21.43 11.14
CA LEU A 59 65.55 20.22 10.39
C LEU A 59 65.96 19.05 11.31
N SER A 60 66.51 19.36 12.48
CA SER A 60 66.90 18.39 13.51
C SER A 60 65.84 18.17 14.60
N GLY A 61 64.70 18.88 14.55
CA GLY A 61 63.63 18.76 15.54
C GLY A 61 64.05 19.22 16.94
N ASN A 62 64.82 20.30 17.03
CA ASN A 62 65.39 20.79 18.29
C ASN A 62 64.81 22.14 18.73
N VAL A 63 63.87 22.72 17.98
CA VAL A 63 63.29 24.03 18.27
C VAL A 63 61.77 23.87 18.49
N PRO A 64 61.21 24.33 19.61
CA PRO A 64 61.89 24.81 20.82
C PRO A 64 62.59 23.65 21.57
N PRO A 65 63.62 23.94 22.39
CA PRO A 65 64.35 22.93 23.17
C PRO A 65 63.52 22.35 24.33
N GLU A 66 62.46 23.04 24.73
CA GLU A 66 61.48 22.61 25.71
C GLU A 66 60.09 23.06 25.27
N LYS A 67 59.05 22.59 25.95
CA LYS A 67 57.68 23.04 25.65
C LYS A 67 57.53 24.50 26.06
N ILE A 68 57.01 25.33 25.16
CA ILE A 68 56.79 26.76 25.43
C ILE A 68 55.31 27.10 25.33
N ASN A 69 54.85 27.99 26.22
CA ASN A 69 53.52 28.56 26.17
C ASN A 69 53.51 29.74 25.18
N VAL A 70 52.55 29.74 24.27
CA VAL A 70 52.30 30.83 23.32
C VAL A 70 50.81 31.13 23.28
N LEU A 71 50.45 32.19 22.56
CA LEU A 71 49.07 32.54 22.26
C LEU A 71 48.74 32.11 20.83
N ALA A 72 47.63 31.42 20.68
CA ALA A 72 47.07 31.01 19.41
C ALA A 72 45.73 31.70 19.15
N THR A 73 45.43 31.89 17.87
CA THR A 73 44.12 32.32 17.39
C THR A 73 43.78 31.55 16.13
N THR A 74 42.51 31.60 15.73
CA THR A 74 42.01 30.84 14.59
C THR A 74 41.92 31.74 13.35
N ALA A 75 42.34 31.21 12.21
CA ALA A 75 42.07 31.83 10.92
C ALA A 75 40.65 31.50 10.46
N PHE A 76 39.86 32.52 10.13
CA PHE A 76 38.46 32.35 9.72
C PHE A 76 38.28 32.57 8.22
N VAL A 77 37.42 31.75 7.60
CA VAL A 77 36.83 32.06 6.29
C VAL A 77 35.60 32.92 6.55
N ILE A 78 35.68 34.18 6.17
CA ILE A 78 34.61 35.17 6.40
C ILE A 78 33.83 35.43 5.11
N THR A 79 32.54 35.68 5.26
CA THR A 79 31.65 36.04 4.15
C THR A 79 30.69 37.14 4.58
N ARG A 80 30.01 37.77 3.62
CA ARG A 80 28.97 38.76 3.91
C ARG A 80 27.69 38.08 4.36
N GLU A 81 26.87 38.80 5.11
CA GLU A 81 25.57 38.30 5.59
C GLU A 81 24.58 37.98 4.45
N ASP A 82 24.70 38.64 3.30
CA ASP A 82 23.86 38.45 2.11
C ASP A 82 24.37 37.36 1.16
N THR A 83 25.41 36.61 1.55
CA THR A 83 25.97 35.56 0.71
C THR A 83 24.95 34.43 0.53
N PRO A 84 24.71 33.93 -0.69
CA PRO A 84 23.76 32.84 -0.90
C PRO A 84 24.10 31.61 -0.05
N ASP A 85 23.09 31.08 0.66
CA ASP A 85 23.24 29.92 1.55
C ASP A 85 23.89 28.71 0.85
N GLU A 86 23.53 28.48 -0.42
CA GLU A 86 24.06 27.38 -1.23
C GLU A 86 25.58 27.47 -1.42
N LEU A 87 26.10 28.69 -1.63
CA LEU A 87 27.53 28.93 -1.78
C LEU A 87 28.26 28.69 -0.46
N VAL A 88 27.71 29.18 0.64
CA VAL A 88 28.28 28.99 1.98
C VAL A 88 28.33 27.49 2.33
N GLN A 89 27.25 26.75 2.06
CA GLN A 89 27.22 25.31 2.28
C GLN A 89 28.23 24.57 1.39
N ALA A 90 28.34 24.94 0.11
CA ALA A 90 29.31 24.33 -0.79
C ALA A 90 30.74 24.50 -0.29
N VAL A 91 31.10 25.70 0.18
CA VAL A 91 32.42 25.96 0.77
C VAL A 91 32.63 25.12 2.02
N ILE A 92 31.68 25.11 2.96
CA ILE A 92 31.82 24.35 4.22
C ILE A 92 32.02 22.86 3.96
N LYS A 93 31.22 22.28 3.05
CA LYS A 93 31.35 20.88 2.64
C LYS A 93 32.69 20.61 1.98
N SER A 94 33.14 21.48 1.07
CA SER A 94 34.44 21.31 0.43
C SER A 94 35.60 21.36 1.44
N VAL A 95 35.48 22.14 2.51
CA VAL A 95 36.53 22.22 3.54
C VAL A 95 36.49 21.05 4.53
N HIS A 96 35.30 20.61 4.96
CA HIS A 96 35.14 19.67 6.08
C HIS A 96 34.79 18.24 5.67
N GLU A 97 34.16 18.04 4.52
CA GLU A 97 33.77 16.71 4.02
C GLU A 97 34.78 16.17 3.00
N GLU A 98 35.48 17.04 2.28
CA GLU A 98 36.56 16.61 1.39
C GLU A 98 37.87 16.41 2.17
N ASN A 99 38.81 15.67 1.57
CA ASN A 99 40.10 15.33 2.18
C ASN A 99 41.08 16.51 2.28
N LEU A 100 40.59 17.75 2.39
CA LEU A 100 41.42 18.95 2.44
C LEU A 100 42.38 18.93 3.63
N ARG A 101 41.99 18.29 4.75
CA ARG A 101 42.83 18.08 5.94
C ARG A 101 44.09 17.25 5.67
N VAL A 102 44.10 16.42 4.63
CA VAL A 102 45.30 15.67 4.21
C VAL A 102 46.36 16.63 3.67
N SER A 103 45.93 17.66 2.94
CA SER A 103 46.82 18.69 2.39
C SER A 103 47.10 19.81 3.38
N PHE A 104 46.16 20.08 4.29
CA PHE A 104 46.23 21.15 5.28
C PHE A 104 45.88 20.62 6.69
N PRO A 105 46.85 20.04 7.42
CA PRO A 105 46.63 19.47 8.74
C PRO A 105 46.13 20.47 9.80
N GLY A 106 46.33 21.77 9.55
CA GLY A 106 45.90 22.86 10.43
C GLY A 106 44.41 23.23 10.33
N VAL A 107 43.64 22.60 9.42
CA VAL A 107 42.19 22.80 9.35
C VAL A 107 41.51 22.10 10.54
N LEU A 108 40.79 22.89 11.34
CA LEU A 108 40.04 22.43 12.51
C LEU A 108 39.00 21.37 12.12
N ARG A 109 38.78 20.42 13.03
CA ARG A 109 37.68 19.45 12.88
C ARG A 109 36.34 20.14 13.07
N ARG A 110 35.28 19.55 12.51
CA ARG A 110 33.91 20.05 12.67
C ARG A 110 33.53 20.25 14.14
N GLU A 111 33.97 19.35 15.01
CA GLU A 111 33.68 19.39 16.44
C GLU A 111 34.45 20.53 17.12
N GLU A 112 35.70 20.73 16.72
CA GLU A 112 36.62 21.75 17.26
C GLU A 112 36.20 23.17 16.83
N VAL A 113 35.62 23.35 15.64
CA VAL A 113 35.20 24.69 15.15
C VAL A 113 34.32 25.41 16.18
N THR A 114 33.42 24.69 16.85
CA THR A 114 32.48 25.27 17.82
C THR A 114 33.14 25.87 19.06
N GLU A 115 34.34 25.41 19.42
CA GLU A 115 35.09 25.89 20.58
C GLU A 115 35.84 27.20 20.30
N TRP A 116 36.17 27.44 19.03
CA TRP A 116 37.02 28.55 18.60
C TRP A 116 36.24 29.71 17.98
N VAL A 117 34.95 29.52 17.69
CA VAL A 117 34.11 30.57 17.10
C VAL A 117 33.55 31.47 18.20
N SER A 118 34.00 32.72 18.20
CA SER A 118 33.58 33.79 19.12
C SER A 118 32.72 34.86 18.42
N SER A 119 32.40 34.67 17.14
CA SER A 119 31.65 35.62 16.30
C SER A 119 30.37 35.00 15.73
N SER A 120 29.49 35.85 15.20
CA SER A 120 28.25 35.42 14.54
C SER A 120 28.55 34.55 13.32
N MET A 121 27.96 33.36 13.25
CA MET A 121 28.04 32.48 12.10
C MET A 121 26.92 32.78 11.11
N HIS A 122 27.22 32.60 9.82
CA HIS A 122 26.21 32.64 8.77
C HIS A 122 25.11 31.61 9.05
N PRO A 123 23.81 31.87 8.78
CA PRO A 123 22.72 30.92 9.06
C PRO A 123 22.95 29.52 8.47
N ALA A 124 23.41 29.46 7.22
CA ALA A 124 23.82 28.20 6.58
C ALA A 124 24.97 27.46 7.30
N ALA A 125 25.94 28.20 7.85
CA ALA A 125 27.04 27.61 8.62
C ALA A 125 26.57 27.10 9.97
N LEU A 126 25.72 27.88 10.65
CA LEU A 126 25.11 27.50 11.93
C LEU A 126 24.29 26.21 11.76
N ALA A 127 23.48 26.11 10.70
CA ALA A 127 22.72 24.90 10.41
C ALA A 127 23.59 23.67 10.17
N TYR A 128 24.79 23.84 9.61
CA TYR A 128 25.75 22.77 9.43
C TYR A 128 26.42 22.37 10.75
N PHE A 129 26.93 23.31 11.54
CA PHE A 129 27.67 22.98 12.77
C PHE A 129 26.75 22.63 13.96
N TYR A 130 25.53 23.20 14.03
CA TYR A 130 24.55 23.02 15.11
C TYR A 130 23.18 22.55 14.59
N PRO A 131 23.07 21.31 14.08
CA PRO A 131 21.79 20.80 13.57
C PRO A 131 20.71 20.67 14.66
N ALA A 132 21.11 20.52 15.93
CA ALA A 132 20.19 20.35 17.05
C ALA A 132 19.53 21.68 17.51
N ASP A 133 20.19 22.83 17.36
CA ASP A 133 19.57 24.13 17.71
C ASP A 133 18.47 24.54 16.70
N ASN A 134 18.51 23.99 15.48
CA ASN A 134 17.46 24.14 14.48
C ASN A 134 16.20 23.29 14.75
N ILE A 135 16.14 22.55 15.87
CA ILE A 135 14.89 21.92 16.34
C ILE A 135 13.79 22.97 16.56
N GLY A 136 14.17 24.24 16.78
CA GLY A 136 13.23 25.38 16.86
C GLY A 136 12.31 25.56 15.63
N MET A 137 12.78 25.28 14.41
CA MET A 137 11.90 25.32 13.23
C MET A 137 10.92 24.14 13.22
N ILE A 138 11.38 22.97 13.66
CA ILE A 138 10.56 21.75 13.68
C ILE A 138 9.47 21.87 14.76
N THR A 139 9.77 22.49 15.90
CA THR A 139 8.79 22.75 16.97
C THR A 139 7.71 23.75 16.55
N GLN A 140 8.03 24.73 15.71
CA GLN A 140 7.04 25.65 15.14
C GLN A 140 6.04 24.92 14.22
N VAL A 141 6.53 23.99 13.38
CA VAL A 141 5.68 23.13 12.56
C VAL A 141 4.81 22.23 13.44
N ILE A 142 5.37 21.65 14.51
CA ILE A 142 4.62 20.80 15.46
C ILE A 142 3.55 21.61 16.21
N GLY A 143 3.83 22.86 16.58
CA GLY A 143 2.84 23.76 17.18
C GLY A 143 1.63 24.01 16.28
N SER A 144 1.86 24.17 14.97
CA SER A 144 0.78 24.35 13.98
C SER A 144 -0.11 23.12 13.79
N LEU A 145 0.41 21.92 14.04
CA LEU A 145 -0.35 20.67 13.95
C LEU A 145 -1.34 20.47 15.08
N ASN A 146 -1.09 21.05 16.26
CA ASN A 146 -2.03 20.96 17.39
C ASN A 146 -3.34 21.75 17.10
N ALA A 147 -3.28 22.78 16.24
CA ALA A 147 -4.46 23.48 15.74
C ALA A 147 -5.24 22.67 14.68
N LEU A 148 -4.57 21.72 14.00
CA LEU A 148 -5.17 20.91 12.94
C LEU A 148 -6.04 19.76 13.47
N LYS A 149 -5.91 19.39 14.75
CA LYS A 149 -6.65 18.25 15.34
C LYS A 149 -8.17 18.41 15.28
N GLU A 150 -8.67 19.62 15.49
CA GLU A 150 -10.11 19.91 15.44
C GLU A 150 -10.64 19.83 14.01
N LEU A 151 -9.82 20.24 13.03
CA LEU A 151 -10.16 20.13 11.61
C LEU A 151 -10.25 18.66 11.16
N ILE A 152 -9.33 17.81 11.64
CA ILE A 152 -9.33 16.37 11.32
C ILE A 152 -10.60 15.72 11.88
N LEU A 153 -10.97 16.01 13.13
CA LEU A 153 -12.18 15.47 13.75
C LEU A 153 -13.45 15.93 13.01
N ALA A 154 -13.53 17.22 12.65
CA ALA A 154 -14.64 17.74 11.87
C ALA A 154 -14.74 17.09 10.48
N THR A 155 -13.60 16.87 9.81
CA THR A 155 -13.55 16.24 8.48
C THR A 155 -13.99 14.78 8.52
N ILE A 156 -13.56 14.04 9.55
CA ILE A 156 -13.98 12.64 9.74
C ILE A 156 -15.49 12.56 10.01
N ALA A 157 -16.02 13.45 10.86
CA ALA A 157 -17.45 13.52 11.13
C ALA A 157 -18.27 13.84 9.86
N LEU A 158 -17.78 14.77 9.02
CA LEU A 158 -18.41 15.12 7.74
C LEU A 158 -18.41 13.91 6.79
N CYS A 159 -17.27 13.25 6.61
CA CYS A 159 -17.16 12.05 5.77
C CYS A 159 -18.07 10.92 6.26
N TYR A 160 -18.18 10.73 7.57
CA TYR A 160 -19.08 9.73 8.16
C TYR A 160 -20.56 10.04 7.89
N LEU A 161 -20.98 11.29 8.11
CA LEU A 161 -22.35 11.72 7.80
C LEU A 161 -22.67 11.61 6.31
N PHE A 162 -21.71 11.96 5.47
CA PHE A 162 -21.88 11.89 4.02
C PHE A 162 -22.00 10.43 3.55
N TRP A 163 -21.14 9.55 4.05
CA TRP A 163 -21.21 8.11 3.78
C TRP A 163 -22.57 7.52 4.21
N THR A 164 -23.03 7.85 5.41
CA THR A 164 -24.30 7.34 5.92
C THR A 164 -25.50 7.91 5.16
N TYR A 165 -25.45 9.16 4.72
CA TYR A 165 -26.47 9.77 3.88
C TYR A 165 -26.52 9.11 2.49
N TRP A 166 -25.37 8.92 1.84
CA TRP A 166 -25.31 8.27 0.53
C TRP A 166 -25.77 6.82 0.56
N ARG A 167 -25.39 6.08 1.61
CA ARG A 167 -25.84 4.70 1.79
C ARG A 167 -27.36 4.62 1.92
N LYS A 168 -28.00 5.57 2.62
CA LYS A 168 -29.46 5.64 2.73
C LYS A 168 -30.14 5.99 1.40
N LEU A 169 -29.52 6.86 0.59
CA LEU A 169 -30.05 7.21 -0.72
C LEU A 169 -30.03 6.00 -1.66
N MET A 170 -28.91 5.26 -1.68
CA MET A 170 -28.75 4.06 -2.51
C MET A 170 -29.65 2.90 -2.08
N ALA A 171 -30.00 2.79 -0.80
CA ALA A 171 -30.93 1.76 -0.31
C ALA A 171 -32.33 1.88 -0.95
N ARG A 172 -32.80 3.11 -1.21
CA ARG A 172 -34.12 3.36 -1.83
C ARG A 172 -34.16 2.89 -3.28
N GLU A 173 -33.07 3.01 -4.02
CA GLU A 173 -32.99 2.52 -5.40
C GLU A 173 -32.96 1.00 -5.47
N ALA A 174 -32.36 0.32 -4.48
CA ALA A 174 -32.36 -1.13 -4.39
C ALA A 174 -33.76 -1.69 -4.09
N GLU A 175 -34.48 -1.10 -3.14
CA GLU A 175 -35.85 -1.51 -2.79
C GLU A 175 -36.81 -1.34 -3.99
N ALA A 176 -36.71 -0.24 -4.74
CA ALA A 176 -37.55 0.01 -5.90
C ALA A 176 -37.31 -0.95 -7.08
N ARG A 177 -36.10 -1.54 -7.21
CA ARG A 177 -35.80 -2.55 -8.23
C ARG A 177 -36.44 -3.89 -7.89
N LEU A 178 -36.38 -4.28 -6.61
CA LEU A 178 -37.01 -5.51 -6.12
C LEU A 178 -38.54 -5.45 -6.24
N GLU A 179 -39.16 -4.32 -5.91
CA GLU A 179 -40.61 -4.16 -6.03
C GLU A 179 -41.12 -4.31 -7.47
N LYS A 180 -40.43 -3.70 -8.45
CA LYS A 180 -40.80 -3.81 -9.88
C LYS A 180 -40.78 -5.25 -10.37
N GLN A 181 -39.82 -6.05 -9.90
CA GLN A 181 -39.70 -7.45 -10.29
C GLN A 181 -40.76 -8.34 -9.61
N ARG A 182 -41.16 -8.03 -8.37
CA ARG A 182 -42.27 -8.71 -7.67
C ARG A 182 -43.61 -8.52 -8.39
N VAL A 183 -43.91 -7.31 -8.85
CA VAL A 183 -45.15 -7.01 -9.61
C VAL A 183 -45.20 -7.81 -10.92
N ILE A 184 -44.06 -8.01 -11.58
CA ILE A 184 -43.98 -8.80 -12.82
C ILE A 184 -44.24 -10.29 -12.52
N LEU A 185 -43.73 -10.82 -11.40
CA LEU A 185 -43.98 -12.20 -10.99
C LEU A 185 -45.45 -12.44 -10.65
N ASP A 186 -46.10 -11.51 -9.93
CA ASP A 186 -47.53 -11.59 -9.61
C ASP A 186 -48.39 -11.64 -10.89
N ARG A 187 -48.00 -10.91 -11.95
CA ARG A 187 -48.66 -10.98 -13.28
C ARG A 187 -48.53 -12.35 -13.93
N PHE A 188 -47.39 -13.03 -13.78
CA PHE A 188 -47.23 -14.40 -14.28
C PHE A 188 -48.09 -15.40 -13.50
N MET A 189 -48.21 -15.22 -12.18
CA MET A 189 -49.11 -16.04 -11.35
C MET A 189 -50.58 -15.86 -11.77
N GLU A 190 -51.02 -14.63 -12.05
CA GLU A 190 -52.38 -14.37 -12.51
C GLU A 190 -52.63 -14.98 -13.90
N ALA A 191 -51.65 -14.94 -14.80
CA ALA A 191 -51.73 -15.58 -16.10
C ALA A 191 -51.85 -17.11 -15.99
N THR A 192 -51.14 -17.74 -15.04
CA THR A 192 -51.28 -19.18 -14.79
C THR A 192 -52.64 -19.53 -14.19
N TYR A 193 -53.16 -18.70 -13.30
CA TYR A 193 -54.50 -18.89 -12.72
C TYR A 193 -55.61 -18.82 -13.77
N LYS A 194 -55.55 -17.86 -14.71
CA LYS A 194 -56.53 -17.76 -15.81
C LYS A 194 -56.53 -18.97 -16.74
N VAL A 195 -55.37 -19.61 -16.92
CA VAL A 195 -55.28 -20.87 -17.67
C VAL A 195 -55.90 -22.03 -16.86
N GLU A 196 -55.69 -22.07 -15.55
CA GLU A 196 -56.34 -23.05 -14.67
C GLU A 196 -57.87 -22.91 -14.65
N GLU A 197 -58.38 -21.69 -14.59
CA GLU A 197 -59.82 -21.39 -14.62
C GLU A 197 -60.46 -21.82 -15.95
N GLY A 198 -59.84 -21.48 -17.09
CA GLY A 198 -60.31 -21.90 -18.42
C GLY A 198 -60.26 -23.42 -18.67
N GLN A 199 -59.43 -24.16 -17.93
CA GLN A 199 -59.29 -25.62 -18.00
C GLN A 199 -60.24 -26.38 -17.06
N SER A 200 -60.91 -25.67 -16.14
CA SER A 200 -61.65 -26.31 -15.05
C SER A 200 -62.96 -27.00 -15.49
N GLY A 201 -63.35 -26.89 -16.77
CA GLY A 201 -64.54 -27.56 -17.32
C GLY A 201 -64.38 -28.23 -18.70
N SER A 202 -63.20 -28.24 -19.32
CA SER A 202 -62.99 -28.79 -20.68
C SER A 202 -62.29 -30.15 -20.65
N TYR A 203 -62.81 -31.14 -21.40
CA TYR A 203 -62.24 -32.50 -21.53
C TYR A 203 -61.67 -32.80 -22.93
N GLU A 204 -61.54 -31.78 -23.78
CA GLU A 204 -61.05 -31.95 -25.14
C GLU A 204 -59.52 -32.03 -25.18
N VAL A 205 -59.00 -33.13 -25.74
CA VAL A 205 -57.56 -33.44 -25.77
C VAL A 205 -56.73 -32.36 -26.50
N GLY A 206 -57.30 -31.72 -27.52
CA GLY A 206 -56.66 -30.63 -28.27
C GLY A 206 -56.43 -29.37 -27.43
N LEU A 207 -57.44 -28.92 -26.68
CA LEU A 207 -57.37 -27.74 -25.80
C LEU A 207 -56.47 -27.97 -24.58
N LEU A 208 -56.43 -29.20 -24.07
CA LEU A 208 -55.50 -29.61 -23.00
C LEU A 208 -54.04 -29.58 -23.47
N ARG A 209 -53.75 -30.00 -24.70
CA ARG A 209 -52.40 -29.95 -25.27
C ARG A 209 -51.93 -28.50 -25.52
N ASP A 210 -52.80 -27.60 -25.99
CA ASP A 210 -52.48 -26.18 -26.17
C ASP A 210 -52.19 -25.49 -24.83
N SER A 211 -52.99 -25.80 -23.81
CA SER A 211 -52.80 -25.23 -22.47
C SER A 211 -51.54 -25.75 -21.78
N LEU A 212 -51.19 -27.03 -21.97
CA LEU A 212 -49.91 -27.58 -21.52
C LEU A 212 -48.72 -26.85 -22.17
N PHE A 213 -48.81 -26.57 -23.47
CA PHE A 213 -47.78 -25.84 -24.19
C PHE A 213 -47.67 -24.37 -23.72
N ARG A 214 -48.81 -23.70 -23.45
CA ARG A 214 -48.85 -22.34 -22.92
C ARG A 214 -48.22 -22.23 -21.53
N ILE A 215 -48.56 -23.12 -20.61
CA ILE A 215 -47.99 -23.14 -19.24
C ILE A 215 -46.49 -23.41 -19.29
N THR A 216 -46.05 -24.35 -20.12
CA THR A 216 -44.62 -24.66 -20.30
C THR A 216 -43.85 -23.47 -20.87
N THR A 217 -44.45 -22.75 -21.82
CA THR A 217 -43.87 -21.53 -22.41
C THR A 217 -43.80 -20.38 -21.39
N ILE A 218 -44.83 -20.20 -20.59
CA ILE A 218 -44.87 -19.20 -19.51
C ILE A 218 -43.78 -19.51 -18.46
N ARG A 219 -43.66 -20.76 -18.03
CA ARG A 219 -42.62 -21.21 -17.10
C ARG A 219 -41.21 -20.96 -17.65
N LEU A 220 -40.97 -21.30 -18.91
CA LEU A 220 -39.65 -21.11 -19.55
C LEU A 220 -39.31 -19.62 -19.69
N ARG A 221 -40.30 -18.78 -20.02
CA ARG A 221 -40.12 -17.31 -20.11
C ARG A 221 -39.84 -16.69 -18.75
N ALA A 222 -40.55 -17.13 -17.70
CA ALA A 222 -40.32 -16.69 -16.33
C ALA A 222 -38.90 -17.10 -15.85
N LEU A 223 -38.47 -18.33 -16.10
CA LEU A 223 -37.13 -18.81 -15.75
C LEU A 223 -36.01 -18.06 -16.47
N LYS A 224 -36.23 -17.63 -17.72
CA LYS A 224 -35.25 -16.84 -18.48
C LYS A 224 -35.16 -15.39 -17.98
N GLN A 225 -36.30 -14.79 -17.61
CA GLN A 225 -36.36 -13.40 -17.16
C GLN A 225 -35.85 -13.22 -15.71
N PHE A 226 -36.02 -14.22 -14.85
CA PHE A 226 -35.55 -14.22 -13.45
C PHE A 226 -34.27 -15.07 -13.27
N THR A 227 -33.21 -14.68 -13.97
CA THR A 227 -31.89 -15.36 -13.89
C THR A 227 -31.10 -14.95 -12.64
N ASP A 228 -31.49 -13.87 -11.96
CA ASP A 228 -30.76 -13.29 -10.83
C ASP A 228 -30.95 -14.09 -9.52
N HIS A 229 -29.88 -14.19 -8.71
CA HIS A 229 -29.83 -15.09 -7.54
C HIS A 229 -30.80 -14.67 -6.43
N GLU A 230 -31.04 -13.36 -6.24
CA GLU A 230 -31.88 -12.83 -5.16
C GLU A 230 -33.37 -13.22 -5.30
N ILE A 231 -33.85 -13.40 -6.53
CA ILE A 231 -35.26 -13.72 -6.80
C ILE A 231 -35.52 -15.24 -6.78
N ARG A 232 -34.51 -16.06 -7.12
CA ARG A 232 -34.63 -17.53 -6.99
C ARG A 232 -34.81 -17.96 -5.53
N SER A 233 -34.32 -17.17 -4.58
CA SER A 233 -34.55 -17.37 -3.15
C SER A 233 -35.88 -16.78 -2.65
N ASP A 234 -36.64 -16.06 -3.49
CA ASP A 234 -37.94 -15.51 -3.10
C ASP A 234 -38.98 -16.65 -2.99
N LEU A 235 -39.68 -16.70 -1.86
CA LEU A 235 -40.75 -17.65 -1.57
C LEU A 235 -41.82 -17.65 -2.66
N ARG A 236 -42.16 -16.49 -3.23
CA ARG A 236 -43.19 -16.36 -4.27
C ARG A 236 -42.81 -17.08 -5.56
N PHE A 237 -41.54 -17.05 -5.95
CA PHE A 237 -41.05 -17.73 -7.14
C PHE A 237 -41.13 -19.25 -6.98
N SER A 238 -40.78 -19.76 -5.79
CA SER A 238 -40.91 -21.19 -5.45
C SER A 238 -42.37 -21.67 -5.52
N ILE A 239 -43.31 -20.87 -4.98
CA ILE A 239 -44.75 -21.16 -5.05
C ILE A 239 -45.21 -21.22 -6.51
N PHE A 240 -44.82 -20.26 -7.35
CA PHE A 240 -45.16 -20.24 -8.77
C PHE A 240 -44.64 -21.47 -9.54
N ILE A 241 -43.38 -21.87 -9.33
CA ILE A 241 -42.80 -23.05 -10.00
C ILE A 241 -43.52 -24.33 -9.56
N THR A 242 -43.86 -24.43 -8.28
CA THR A 242 -44.62 -25.56 -7.73
C THR A 242 -46.01 -25.63 -8.35
N GLN A 243 -46.74 -24.51 -8.40
CA GLN A 243 -48.06 -24.43 -9.05
C GLN A 243 -48.02 -24.79 -10.54
N CYS A 244 -47.01 -24.31 -11.28
CA CYS A 244 -46.81 -24.70 -12.68
C CYS A 244 -46.60 -26.21 -12.82
N GLY A 245 -45.83 -26.82 -11.92
CA GLY A 245 -45.58 -28.27 -11.90
C GLY A 245 -46.85 -29.07 -11.61
N ASP A 246 -47.61 -28.67 -10.60
CA ASP A 246 -48.86 -29.34 -10.21
C ASP A 246 -49.92 -29.25 -11.31
N LEU A 247 -50.04 -28.09 -11.98
CA LEU A 247 -50.97 -27.90 -13.09
C LEU A 247 -50.55 -28.72 -14.31
N ILE A 248 -49.26 -28.77 -14.64
CA ILE A 248 -48.72 -29.64 -15.71
C ILE A 248 -49.07 -31.10 -15.42
N ASN A 249 -48.82 -31.59 -14.20
CA ASN A 249 -49.13 -32.96 -13.81
C ASN A 249 -50.64 -33.25 -13.89
N LYS A 250 -51.49 -32.32 -13.42
CA LYS A 250 -52.95 -32.44 -13.49
C LYS A 250 -53.45 -32.52 -14.93
N ILE A 251 -52.90 -31.72 -15.85
CA ILE A 251 -53.23 -31.76 -17.28
C ILE A 251 -52.75 -33.06 -17.92
N GLN A 252 -51.52 -33.48 -17.63
CA GLN A 252 -50.96 -34.75 -18.12
C GLN A 252 -51.79 -35.95 -17.66
N MET A 253 -52.19 -36.00 -16.39
CA MET A 253 -53.06 -37.05 -15.86
C MET A 253 -54.43 -37.07 -16.53
N LYS A 254 -55.03 -35.89 -16.80
CA LYS A 254 -56.29 -35.78 -17.56
C LYS A 254 -56.13 -36.28 -19.01
N ILE A 255 -55.04 -35.95 -19.69
CA ILE A 255 -54.76 -36.44 -21.05
C ILE A 255 -54.60 -37.96 -21.06
N VAL A 256 -53.83 -38.51 -20.11
CA VAL A 256 -53.60 -39.96 -20.00
C VAL A 256 -54.88 -40.71 -19.66
N SER A 257 -55.72 -40.20 -18.76
CA SER A 257 -56.99 -40.86 -18.44
C SER A 257 -57.96 -40.85 -19.63
N GLN A 258 -57.96 -39.78 -20.42
CA GLN A 258 -58.78 -39.68 -21.63
C GLN A 258 -58.25 -40.63 -22.73
N LEU A 259 -56.94 -40.69 -22.95
CA LEU A 259 -56.33 -41.65 -23.89
C LEU A 259 -56.62 -43.10 -23.49
N ALA A 260 -56.51 -43.44 -22.20
CA ALA A 260 -56.82 -44.78 -21.69
C ALA A 260 -58.31 -45.13 -21.83
N SER A 261 -59.21 -44.15 -21.72
CA SER A 261 -60.64 -44.36 -21.95
C SER A 261 -61.00 -44.56 -23.44
N VAL A 262 -60.20 -44.01 -24.36
CA VAL A 262 -60.35 -44.21 -25.81
C VAL A 262 -59.76 -45.56 -26.25
N ASP A 263 -58.63 -45.96 -25.68
CA ASP A 263 -57.99 -47.26 -25.96
C ASP A 263 -58.84 -48.45 -25.48
N MET A 264 -59.60 -48.28 -24.39
CA MET A 264 -60.64 -49.23 -23.95
C MET A 264 -61.84 -49.33 -24.90
N LEU A 265 -62.10 -48.31 -25.73
CA LEU A 265 -63.18 -48.34 -26.73
C LEU A 265 -62.72 -49.02 -28.03
N GLU A 266 -61.46 -48.82 -28.46
CA GLU A 266 -60.90 -49.54 -29.62
C GLU A 266 -60.72 -51.05 -29.38
N THR A 267 -60.45 -51.47 -28.14
CA THR A 267 -60.35 -52.91 -27.80
C THR A 267 -61.70 -53.62 -27.81
N ILE A 268 -62.82 -52.91 -27.60
CA ILE A 268 -64.17 -53.46 -27.68
C ILE A 268 -64.60 -53.67 -29.14
N GLU A 269 -64.25 -52.76 -30.06
CA GLU A 269 -64.56 -52.91 -31.49
C GLU A 269 -63.76 -54.04 -32.17
N ARG A 270 -62.54 -54.34 -31.72
CA ARG A 270 -61.76 -55.49 -32.24
C ARG A 270 -62.25 -56.86 -31.73
N GLY A 271 -63.18 -56.91 -30.77
CA GLY A 271 -63.71 -58.13 -30.16
C GLY A 271 -64.85 -58.84 -30.92
N GLN A 272 -65.30 -58.31 -32.07
CA GLN A 272 -66.37 -58.90 -32.88
C GLN A 272 -65.87 -59.45 -34.23
N ALA A 273 -64.97 -60.44 -34.20
CA ALA A 273 -64.80 -61.38 -35.31
C ALA A 273 -64.24 -62.71 -34.77
N VAL A 274 -65.01 -63.79 -34.91
CA VAL A 274 -64.80 -65.15 -34.37
C VAL A 274 -65.02 -66.13 -35.55
N PRO A 275 -64.46 -67.37 -35.60
CA PRO A 275 -63.23 -67.96 -35.01
C PRO A 275 -62.41 -68.80 -36.04
N THR A 276 -61.26 -69.37 -35.65
CA THR A 276 -61.12 -70.83 -35.34
C THR A 276 -59.69 -71.24 -34.94
N SER A 277 -59.67 -71.97 -33.81
CA SER A 277 -58.80 -73.08 -33.38
C SER A 277 -57.33 -72.87 -32.99
N SER A 278 -57.12 -73.24 -31.71
CA SER A 278 -56.18 -74.23 -31.18
C SER A 278 -54.82 -73.78 -30.58
N THR A 279 -54.89 -73.59 -29.26
CA THR A 279 -54.21 -74.35 -28.18
C THR A 279 -52.72 -74.15 -27.86
N VAL A 280 -52.50 -73.94 -26.55
CA VAL A 280 -51.31 -74.16 -25.68
C VAL A 280 -50.14 -73.19 -25.90
N GLY A 281 -49.59 -72.48 -24.92
CA GLY A 281 -49.62 -72.56 -23.46
C GLY A 281 -48.20 -72.28 -22.92
N GLU A 282 -48.14 -71.72 -21.70
CA GLU A 282 -46.95 -71.49 -20.83
C GLU A 282 -46.17 -70.17 -20.98
N SER A 283 -46.55 -69.19 -20.14
CA SER A 283 -45.93 -68.85 -18.83
C SER A 283 -44.41 -69.12 -18.70
N GLU A 284 -43.56 -68.30 -18.06
CA GLU A 284 -43.76 -67.41 -16.92
C GLU A 284 -42.38 -66.78 -16.59
N THR A 285 -42.36 -65.54 -16.08
CA THR A 285 -41.51 -64.99 -14.97
C THR A 285 -39.98 -65.27 -14.90
N SER A 286 -39.10 -64.44 -14.35
CA SER A 286 -39.13 -63.20 -13.58
C SER A 286 -37.67 -62.83 -13.22
N LYS A 287 -37.44 -61.52 -12.99
CA LYS A 287 -36.60 -60.94 -11.93
C LYS A 287 -35.06 -61.02 -12.01
N GLU A 288 -34.35 -59.87 -12.07
CA GLU A 288 -33.90 -59.00 -10.93
C GLU A 288 -32.68 -59.64 -10.21
N THR A 289 -31.56 -58.99 -9.82
CA THR A 289 -31.15 -57.59 -9.65
C THR A 289 -29.61 -57.55 -9.46
N SER A 290 -29.00 -56.38 -9.69
CA SER A 290 -28.09 -55.70 -8.73
C SER A 290 -26.55 -55.71 -8.89
N THR A 291 -26.01 -54.48 -9.06
CA THR A 291 -24.87 -53.83 -8.34
C THR A 291 -23.44 -54.43 -8.43
N GLN A 292 -22.32 -53.70 -8.40
CA GLN A 292 -21.95 -52.29 -8.22
C GLN A 292 -20.47 -52.09 -8.64
N LYS A 293 -20.17 -50.91 -9.21
CA LYS A 293 -18.95 -50.05 -9.28
C LYS A 293 -17.78 -50.27 -8.27
N PRO A 294 -16.66 -49.46 -8.26
CA PRO A 294 -15.80 -48.87 -9.31
C PRO A 294 -14.27 -48.81 -8.93
N LYS A 295 -13.37 -48.38 -9.86
CA LYS A 295 -12.40 -47.24 -9.73
C LYS A 295 -11.19 -47.32 -10.68
N SER A 296 -10.60 -46.13 -10.86
CA SER A 296 -9.90 -45.59 -12.02
C SER A 296 -8.46 -45.16 -11.74
N LYS A 297 -7.62 -45.22 -12.80
CA LYS A 297 -6.52 -44.30 -13.27
C LYS A 297 -5.52 -43.74 -12.22
N LYS A 298 -4.18 -43.92 -12.26
CA LYS A 298 -3.09 -43.86 -13.28
C LYS A 298 -2.45 -42.46 -13.51
N LYS A 299 -1.27 -42.28 -12.87
CA LYS A 299 0.05 -41.69 -13.24
C LYS A 299 0.19 -40.50 -14.21
N THR A 300 1.09 -39.57 -13.84
CA THR A 300 2.39 -39.16 -14.49
C THR A 300 3.02 -37.99 -13.67
N SER A 301 4.26 -37.99 -13.15
CA SER A 301 5.65 -38.01 -13.68
C SER A 301 6.28 -36.64 -14.06
N LYS A 302 7.08 -36.09 -13.11
CA LYS A 302 8.55 -35.77 -13.16
C LYS A 302 9.12 -34.58 -13.98
N LYS A 303 10.02 -33.81 -13.31
CA LYS A 303 11.45 -33.42 -13.63
C LYS A 303 11.73 -31.90 -13.41
N VAL A 304 12.43 -31.43 -12.35
CA VAL A 304 13.89 -31.35 -11.97
C VAL A 304 14.65 -30.09 -12.47
N GLY A 305 15.31 -29.40 -11.50
CA GLY A 305 16.60 -28.66 -11.60
C GLY A 305 16.50 -27.15 -11.31
N LYS A 306 17.46 -26.40 -10.72
CA LYS A 306 18.75 -26.58 -9.98
C LYS A 306 19.25 -25.15 -9.60
N LYS A 307 20.14 -25.02 -8.59
CA LYS A 307 21.00 -23.87 -8.12
C LYS A 307 20.44 -23.13 -6.88
N GLY A 308 21.18 -22.79 -5.81
CA GLY A 308 22.60 -22.96 -5.45
C GLY A 308 23.38 -21.64 -5.37
N SER A 309 23.53 -21.06 -4.16
CA SER A 309 24.66 -20.26 -3.60
C SER A 309 24.12 -19.45 -2.40
N LYS A 310 24.70 -19.58 -1.20
CA LYS A 310 25.84 -18.80 -0.68
C LYS A 310 25.54 -17.31 -0.60
#